data_AF-A0A2D7PGZ4-F1
#
_entry.id   AF-A0A2D7PGZ4-F1
#
_cell.length_a   1.000
_cell.length_b   1.000
_cell.length_c   1.000
_cell.angle_alpha   90.00
_cell.angle_beta   90.00
_cell.angle_gamma   90.00
#
_symmetry.space_group_name_H-M   'P 1'
#
loop_
_entity.id
_entity.type
_entity.pdbx_description
1 polymer ?
#
loop_
_entity_poly.entity_id
_entity_poly.type
_entity_poly.pdbx_seq_one_letter_code
_entity_poly.pdbx_strand_id
1 'polypeptide(L)'
;MSAIEKDDCKQRLRDQCKHIADQITDGKEDAHEWMEGVYSIEWICHQDKTYKSARLMVAGGGPNIWVNLQRNVVQGYWWGDYCEHHFSDQIGLDEYCEEIFDC
;
A
#
# COMPACT_ATOMS: atom_id res chain seq x y z
N MET A 1 -2.90 32.73 -12.19
CA MET A 1 -2.81 31.27 -12.37
C MET A 1 -2.18 30.67 -11.11
N SER A 2 -2.95 30.29 -10.06
CA SER A 2 -2.30 29.78 -8.82
C SER A 2 -3.16 28.96 -7.83
N ALA A 3 -4.45 28.74 -8.03
CA ALA A 3 -5.26 27.98 -7.04
C ALA A 3 -5.87 26.67 -7.57
N ILE A 4 -6.11 26.56 -8.88
CA ILE A 4 -6.91 25.45 -9.45
C ILE A 4 -6.10 24.16 -9.61
N GLU A 5 -4.78 24.21 -9.90
CA GLU A 5 -3.96 23.01 -10.11
C GLU A 5 -3.59 22.25 -8.82
N LYS A 6 -3.60 22.92 -7.65
CA LYS A 6 -3.18 22.27 -6.39
C LYS A 6 -4.24 21.33 -5.81
N ASP A 7 -5.52 21.58 -6.07
CA ASP A 7 -6.61 20.72 -5.61
C ASP A 7 -6.64 19.40 -6.38
N ASP A 8 -6.35 19.44 -7.69
CA ASP A 8 -6.33 18.25 -8.55
C ASP A 8 -5.25 17.25 -8.12
N CYS A 9 -4.02 17.69 -7.84
CA CYS A 9 -2.94 16.80 -7.41
C CYS A 9 -3.24 16.08 -6.08
N LYS A 10 -3.86 16.78 -5.12
CA LYS A 10 -4.23 16.20 -3.83
C LYS A 10 -5.39 15.22 -3.96
N GLN A 11 -6.38 15.58 -4.77
CA GLN A 11 -7.51 14.72 -5.04
C GLN A 11 -7.06 13.45 -5.76
N ARG A 12 -6.20 13.58 -6.78
CA ARG A 12 -5.60 12.45 -7.49
C ARG A 12 -4.80 11.52 -6.57
N LEU A 13 -4.02 12.08 -5.63
CA LEU A 13 -3.31 11.29 -4.62
C LEU A 13 -4.31 10.47 -3.76
N ARG A 14 -5.38 11.10 -3.28
CA ARG A 14 -6.42 10.43 -2.48
C ARG A 14 -7.15 9.36 -3.28
N ASP A 15 -7.48 9.65 -4.54
CA ASP A 15 -8.17 8.70 -5.43
C ASP A 15 -7.29 7.48 -5.72
N GLN A 16 -5.99 7.66 -5.90
CA GLN A 16 -5.04 6.56 -6.04
C GLN A 16 -4.92 5.72 -4.75
N CYS A 17 -4.73 6.38 -3.60
CA CYS A 17 -4.76 5.74 -2.28
C CYS A 17 -6.01 4.86 -2.11
N LYS A 18 -7.19 5.44 -2.44
CA LYS A 18 -8.47 4.77 -2.31
C LYS A 18 -8.62 3.61 -3.30
N HIS A 19 -8.23 3.81 -4.56
CA HIS A 19 -8.33 2.76 -5.58
C HIS A 19 -7.57 1.50 -5.18
N ILE A 20 -6.35 1.65 -4.67
CA ILE A 20 -5.53 0.53 -4.20
C ILE A 20 -6.19 -0.15 -2.97
N ALA A 21 -6.70 0.64 -2.03
CA ALA A 21 -7.42 0.10 -0.87
C ALA A 21 -8.68 -0.69 -1.28
N ASP A 22 -9.43 -0.18 -2.25
CA ASP A 22 -10.62 -0.83 -2.80
C ASP A 22 -10.25 -2.11 -3.55
N GLN A 23 -9.14 -2.14 -4.32
CA GLN A 23 -8.68 -3.36 -4.99
C GLN A 23 -8.39 -4.51 -4.01
N ILE A 24 -7.67 -4.21 -2.92
CA ILE A 24 -7.36 -5.20 -1.88
C ILE A 24 -8.64 -5.65 -1.16
N THR A 25 -9.55 -4.71 -0.90
CA THR A 25 -10.82 -4.97 -0.18
C THR A 25 -11.83 -5.73 -1.04
N ASP A 26 -11.83 -5.51 -2.35
CA ASP A 26 -12.77 -6.16 -3.27
C ASP A 26 -12.46 -7.65 -3.45
N GLY A 27 -11.23 -8.10 -3.19
CA GLY A 27 -10.87 -9.52 -3.21
C GLY A 27 -10.94 -10.18 -4.60
N LYS A 28 -10.77 -9.41 -5.67
CA LYS A 28 -11.02 -9.87 -7.06
C LYS A 28 -9.80 -10.48 -7.76
N GLU A 29 -8.61 -10.33 -7.19
CA GLU A 29 -7.32 -10.77 -7.75
C GLU A 29 -6.59 -11.61 -6.68
N ASP A 30 -5.69 -12.51 -7.10
CA ASP A 30 -4.89 -13.30 -6.17
C ASP A 30 -3.72 -12.46 -5.59
N ALA A 31 -3.31 -12.72 -4.34
CA ALA A 31 -2.21 -12.00 -3.70
C ALA A 31 -0.90 -12.05 -4.51
N HIS A 32 -0.61 -13.19 -5.16
CA HIS A 32 0.55 -13.33 -6.03
C HIS A 32 0.50 -12.36 -7.23
N GLU A 33 -0.62 -12.30 -7.94
CA GLU A 33 -0.78 -11.40 -9.11
C GLU A 33 -0.69 -9.94 -8.68
N TRP A 34 -1.31 -9.59 -7.55
CA TRP A 34 -1.24 -8.25 -7.00
C TRP A 34 0.19 -7.84 -6.62
N MET A 35 0.97 -8.77 -6.08
CA MET A 35 2.36 -8.56 -5.68
C MET A 35 3.32 -8.31 -6.84
N GLU A 36 2.97 -8.67 -8.09
CA GLU A 36 3.79 -8.34 -9.26
C GLU A 36 3.93 -6.82 -9.47
N GLY A 37 2.96 -6.04 -9.00
CA GLY A 37 2.99 -4.57 -9.05
C GLY A 37 3.81 -3.91 -7.93
N VAL A 38 4.38 -4.67 -7.00
CA VAL A 38 5.10 -4.14 -5.84
C VAL A 38 6.56 -3.85 -6.19
N TYR A 39 6.99 -2.62 -5.95
CA TYR A 39 8.35 -2.16 -6.20
C TYR A 39 9.33 -2.53 -5.09
N SER A 40 8.86 -2.55 -3.84
CA SER A 40 9.71 -2.76 -2.67
C SER A 40 8.90 -3.29 -1.49
N ILE A 41 9.55 -4.12 -0.67
CA ILE A 41 8.96 -4.72 0.52
C ILE A 41 9.84 -4.35 1.72
N GLU A 42 9.24 -3.68 2.71
CA GLU A 42 9.84 -3.47 4.03
C GLU A 42 9.29 -4.52 4.99
N TRP A 43 10.13 -5.46 5.39
CA TRP A 43 9.78 -6.48 6.38
C TRP A 43 9.80 -5.90 7.78
N ILE A 44 8.71 -6.11 8.53
CA ILE A 44 8.60 -5.77 9.95
C ILE A 44 8.69 -7.10 10.70
N CYS A 45 9.73 -7.26 11.50
CA CYS A 45 10.00 -8.51 12.22
C CYS A 45 9.94 -8.31 13.74
N HIS A 46 9.69 -9.40 14.46
CA HIS A 46 9.91 -9.46 15.90
C HIS A 46 11.41 -9.49 16.24
N GLN A 47 11.75 -9.35 17.52
CA GLN A 47 13.14 -9.34 17.99
C GLN A 47 13.87 -10.67 17.68
N ASP A 48 13.13 -11.78 17.63
CA ASP A 48 13.62 -13.11 17.28
C ASP A 48 13.73 -13.35 15.76
N LYS A 49 13.48 -12.30 14.95
CA LYS A 49 13.47 -12.31 13.48
C LYS A 49 12.34 -13.12 12.85
N THR A 50 11.29 -13.44 13.60
CA THR A 50 10.06 -13.99 13.01
C THR A 50 9.25 -12.90 12.31
N TYR A 51 8.48 -13.30 11.29
CA TYR A 51 7.57 -12.39 10.59
C TYR A 51 6.59 -11.75 11.57
N LYS A 52 6.36 -10.45 11.41
CA LYS A 52 5.33 -9.72 12.16
C LYS A 52 4.33 -9.06 11.23
N SER A 53 4.82 -8.41 10.18
CA SER A 53 4.02 -7.83 9.09
C SER A 53 4.96 -7.28 8.00
N ALA A 54 4.41 -6.66 6.95
CA ALA A 54 5.20 -5.95 5.94
C ALA A 54 4.59 -4.62 5.51
N ARG A 55 5.43 -3.76 4.90
CA ARG A 55 5.01 -2.56 4.17
C ARG A 55 5.40 -2.70 2.70
N LEU A 56 4.43 -2.57 1.81
CA LEU A 56 4.59 -2.81 0.37
C LEU A 56 4.55 -1.49 -0.38
N MET A 57 5.57 -1.19 -1.19
CA MET A 57 5.59 0.01 -2.04
C MET A 57 4.95 -0.32 -3.39
N VAL A 58 3.81 0.29 -3.69
CA VAL A 58 3.03 0.00 -4.90
C VAL A 58 3.11 1.09 -5.97
N ALA A 59 3.61 2.27 -5.61
CA ALA A 59 3.86 3.34 -6.57
C ALA A 59 5.10 4.15 -6.17
N GLY A 60 5.96 4.44 -7.15
CA GLY A 60 7.15 5.26 -7.02
C GLY A 60 7.47 6.00 -8.33
N GLY A 61 8.11 7.16 -8.24
CA GLY A 61 8.39 8.04 -9.40
C GLY A 61 7.39 9.18 -9.60
N GLY A 62 6.38 9.23 -8.75
CA GLY A 62 5.46 10.35 -8.53
C GLY A 62 5.05 10.31 -7.07
N PRO A 63 3.75 10.26 -6.72
CA PRO A 63 3.35 9.98 -5.34
C PRO A 63 3.92 8.63 -4.88
N ASN A 64 4.50 8.61 -3.69
CA ASN A 64 4.96 7.38 -3.06
C ASN A 64 3.79 6.77 -2.31
N ILE A 65 3.32 5.61 -2.75
CA ILE A 65 2.20 4.91 -2.11
C ILE A 65 2.68 3.61 -1.48
N TRP A 66 2.32 3.43 -0.22
CA TRP A 66 2.71 2.33 0.62
C TRP A 66 1.49 1.65 1.22
N VAL A 67 1.41 0.34 1.11
CA VAL A 67 0.41 -0.49 1.79
C VAL A 67 1.04 -1.02 3.06
N ASN A 68 0.47 -0.67 4.21
CA ASN A 68 0.92 -1.09 5.53
C ASN A 68 -0.03 -2.17 6.06
N LEU A 69 0.42 -3.42 6.04
CA LEU A 69 -0.34 -4.58 6.48
C LEU A 69 -0.53 -4.59 8.00
N GLN A 70 0.45 -4.07 8.76
CA GLN A 70 0.36 -4.02 10.23
C GLN A 70 -0.83 -3.17 10.71
N ARG A 71 -1.18 -2.12 9.96
CA ARG A 71 -2.27 -1.18 10.29
C ARG A 71 -3.47 -1.33 9.36
N ASN A 72 -3.38 -2.15 8.32
CA ASN A 72 -4.34 -2.24 7.21
C ASN A 72 -4.69 -0.87 6.62
N VAL A 73 -3.65 -0.11 6.26
CA VAL A 73 -3.80 1.21 5.63
C VAL A 73 -2.92 1.39 4.40
N VAL A 74 -3.48 2.02 3.36
CA VAL A 74 -2.73 2.56 2.23
C VAL A 74 -2.37 4.01 2.54
N GLN A 75 -1.08 4.32 2.47
CA GLN A 75 -0.51 5.63 2.79
C GLN A 75 0.12 6.22 1.54
N GLY A 76 -0.30 7.41 1.15
CA GLY A 76 0.24 8.13 0.02
C GLY A 76 0.97 9.38 0.46
N TYR A 77 2.16 9.61 -0.09
CA TYR A 77 3.02 10.74 0.20
C TYR A 77 3.39 11.46 -1.09
N TRP A 78 3.09 12.76 -1.16
CA TRP A 78 3.53 13.58 -2.27
C TRP A 78 3.89 14.97 -1.77
N TRP A 79 5.19 15.28 -1.77
CA TRP A 79 5.71 16.51 -1.18
C TRP A 79 5.22 16.72 0.27
N GLY A 80 4.43 17.76 0.53
CA GLY A 80 3.86 18.05 1.84
C GLY A 80 2.46 17.47 2.06
N ASP A 81 1.93 16.73 1.08
CA ASP A 81 0.60 16.12 1.14
C ASP A 81 0.66 14.66 1.55
N TYR A 82 -0.37 14.25 2.29
CA TYR A 82 -0.51 12.93 2.88
C TYR A 82 -1.96 12.45 2.76
N CYS A 83 -2.15 11.18 2.35
CA CYS A 83 -3.41 10.44 2.47
C CYS A 83 -3.20 9.15 3.24
N GLU A 84 -4.25 8.74 3.94
CA GLU A 84 -4.37 7.42 4.54
C GLU A 84 -5.78 6.88 4.25
N HIS A 85 -5.85 5.64 3.76
CA HIS A 85 -7.10 4.93 3.51
C HIS A 85 -7.03 3.52 4.09
N HIS A 86 -8.02 3.15 4.91
CA HIS A 86 -8.14 1.80 5.43
C HIS A 86 -8.62 0.83 4.35
N PHE A 87 -8.13 -0.40 4.42
CA PHE A 87 -8.61 -1.51 3.60
C PHE A 87 -8.88 -2.74 4.49
N SER A 88 -9.63 -3.70 3.96
CA SER A 88 -9.68 -5.05 4.53
C SER A 88 -8.85 -5.95 3.64
N ASP A 89 -7.97 -6.76 4.22
CA ASP A 89 -7.24 -7.76 3.45
C ASP A 89 -8.18 -8.92 3.10
N GLN A 90 -8.71 -8.93 1.88
CA GLN A 90 -9.57 -10.01 1.36
C GLN A 90 -8.82 -10.94 0.40
N ILE A 91 -7.62 -10.55 -0.04
CA ILE A 91 -6.79 -11.33 -0.95
C ILE A 91 -5.72 -12.15 -0.23
N GLY A 92 -5.47 -11.88 1.06
CA GLY A 92 -4.51 -12.61 1.88
C GLY A 92 -3.08 -12.14 1.70
N LEU A 93 -2.85 -10.83 1.58
CA LEU A 93 -1.51 -10.26 1.39
C LEU A 93 -0.59 -10.51 2.59
N ASP A 94 -1.09 -10.39 3.81
CA ASP A 94 -0.25 -10.57 5.01
C ASP A 94 0.19 -12.04 5.15
N GLU A 95 -0.71 -12.98 4.89
CA GLU A 95 -0.44 -14.43 4.87
C GLU A 95 0.57 -14.78 3.76
N TYR A 96 0.36 -14.25 2.55
CA TYR A 96 1.29 -14.44 1.43
C TYR A 96 2.68 -13.87 1.72
N CYS A 97 2.76 -12.73 2.40
CA CYS A 97 4.03 -12.13 2.82
C CYS A 97 4.75 -12.98 3.87
N GLU A 98 4.02 -13.60 4.80
CA GLU A 98 4.57 -14.55 5.78
C GLU A 98 5.18 -15.77 5.07
N GLU A 99 4.46 -16.36 4.11
CA GLU A 99 4.94 -17.52 3.33
C GLU A 99 6.23 -17.20 2.55
N ILE A 100 6.34 -16.01 1.94
CA ILE A 100 7.55 -15.58 1.24
C ILE A 100 8.72 -15.39 2.22
N PHE A 101 8.45 -14.83 3.40
CA PHE A 101 9.48 -14.51 4.37
C PHE A 101 10.11 -15.76 5.00
N ASP A 102 9.30 -16.79 5.21
CA ASP A 102 9.72 -18.07 5.80
C ASP A 102 10.34 -19.05 4.78
N CYS A 103 10.36 -18.71 3.49
CA CYS A 103 10.89 -19.57 2.41
C CYS A 103 12.41 -19.47 2.21
#